data_AF-A0A1B7MU67-F1
#
_entry.id   AF-A0A1B7MU67-F1
#
_cell.length_a   1.000
_cell.length_b   1.000
_cell.length_c   1.000
_cell.angle_alpha   90.00
_cell.angle_beta   90.00
_cell.angle_gamma   90.00
#
_symmetry.space_group_name_H-M   'P 1'
#
loop_
_entity.id
_entity.type
_entity.pdbx_description
1 polymer ?
#
loop_
_entity_poly.entity_id
_entity_poly.type
_entity_poly.pdbx_seq_one_letter_code
_entity_poly.pdbx_strand_id
1 'polypeptide(L)'
;SYHWVFWFVAISAVPVSLACVFIIPPRFKETTGSPEPVKAAKWKSLDLVGVSILTVGLILFIFALTSSSTHGWTSAMVLVPLVMSISMVVAFFYWETRIPVEQAAIPPQTWSYNNFSVLLTVALVPFLWHGTFFFIFTTLWQNTFHWSVISTVIHMFPIGITGFAASFTGPLSRIFSPKWIILTGLFLSMVASILLALGGGQPEDYWSYVFPALVLGGSGVMLTFVHTNIAIFQAAPSSMSGTVGAIFTCALQCGSAIGIACVTSIEASVEATHGGPQEYAGRAASFWFLFGITTLEFISVSIFYDRSTDHKPQPTHDKPMDPAQYSMPPKEKLDNTDVTMPELNKTAEEVDLPV
;
A
#
# COMPACT_ATOMS: atom_id res chain seq x y z
N SER A 1 -30.97 -15.76 1.99
CA SER A 1 -31.29 -14.31 1.98
C SER A 1 -30.00 -13.54 2.19
N TYR A 2 -29.58 -12.70 1.24
CA TYR A 2 -28.31 -11.97 1.31
C TYR A 2 -28.24 -10.98 2.48
N HIS A 3 -29.40 -10.47 2.93
CA HIS A 3 -29.51 -9.62 4.12
C HIS A 3 -28.88 -10.24 5.37
N TRP A 4 -28.95 -11.57 5.52
CA TRP A 4 -28.41 -12.26 6.69
C TRP A 4 -26.88 -12.19 6.77
N VAL A 5 -26.19 -12.04 5.62
CA VAL A 5 -24.74 -11.82 5.59
C VAL A 5 -24.41 -10.46 6.23
N PHE A 6 -25.17 -9.41 5.88
CA PHE A 6 -25.02 -8.08 6.48
C PHE A 6 -25.40 -8.07 7.96
N TRP A 7 -26.47 -8.75 8.35
CA TRP A 7 -26.84 -8.91 9.76
C TRP A 7 -25.77 -9.65 10.55
N PHE A 8 -25.21 -10.72 10.00
CA PHE A 8 -24.13 -11.47 10.65
C PHE A 8 -22.90 -10.60 10.88
N VAL A 9 -22.46 -9.84 9.87
CA VAL A 9 -21.35 -8.88 10.01
C VAL A 9 -21.68 -7.84 11.08
N ALA A 10 -22.87 -7.25 11.08
CA ALA A 10 -23.29 -6.28 12.09
C ALA A 10 -23.31 -6.87 13.51
N ILE A 11 -23.89 -8.06 13.68
CA ILE A 11 -23.95 -8.78 14.96
C ILE A 11 -22.54 -9.15 15.45
N SER A 12 -21.59 -9.44 14.56
CA SER A 12 -20.20 -9.69 14.95
C SER A 12 -19.44 -8.41 15.32
N ALA A 13 -19.72 -7.30 14.63
CA ALA A 13 -19.03 -6.04 14.81
C ALA A 13 -19.47 -5.28 16.09
N VAL A 14 -20.75 -5.35 16.45
CA VAL A 14 -21.29 -4.63 17.62
C VAL A 14 -20.63 -5.08 18.94
N PRO A 15 -20.49 -6.38 19.27
CA PRO A 15 -19.80 -6.84 20.48
C PRO A 15 -18.33 -6.45 20.49
N VAL A 16 -17.64 -6.53 19.34
CA VAL A 16 -16.23 -6.13 19.23
C VAL A 16 -16.09 -4.62 19.48
N SER A 17 -16.95 -3.81 18.88
CA SER A 17 -16.96 -2.36 19.10
C SER A 17 -17.27 -2.00 20.55
N LEU A 18 -18.22 -2.68 21.20
CA LEU A 18 -18.51 -2.50 22.62
C LEU A 18 -17.31 -2.90 23.48
N ALA A 19 -16.71 -4.06 23.20
CA ALA A 19 -15.52 -4.52 23.91
C ALA A 19 -14.35 -3.53 23.78
N CYS A 20 -14.16 -2.90 22.62
CA CYS A 20 -13.14 -1.86 22.44
C CYS A 20 -13.35 -0.65 23.38
N VAL A 21 -14.60 -0.24 23.63
CA VAL A 21 -14.91 0.87 24.56
C VAL A 21 -14.49 0.53 25.99
N PHE A 22 -14.62 -0.73 26.40
CA PHE A 22 -14.26 -1.18 27.76
C PHE A 22 -12.79 -1.59 27.90
N ILE A 23 -12.16 -2.13 26.86
CA ILE A 23 -10.81 -2.70 26.91
C ILE A 23 -9.73 -1.64 26.67
N ILE A 24 -9.97 -0.64 25.82
CA ILE A 24 -8.98 0.40 25.52
C ILE A 24 -8.86 1.30 26.75
N PRO A 25 -7.74 1.23 27.52
CA PRO A 25 -7.55 2.14 28.64
C PRO A 25 -7.49 3.56 28.07
N PRO A 26 -8.09 4.57 28.73
CA PRO A 26 -7.94 5.96 28.31
C PRO A 26 -6.47 6.35 28.46
N ARG A 27 -5.66 6.11 27.42
CA ARG A 27 -4.28 6.62 27.33
C ARG A 27 -4.32 8.09 26.95
N PHE A 28 -4.82 8.91 27.87
CA PHE A 28 -4.39 10.30 27.98
C PHE A 28 -3.17 10.28 28.92
N LYS A 29 -1.98 10.05 28.37
CA LYS A 29 -0.79 10.53 29.06
C LYS A 29 -0.82 12.04 28.89
N GLU A 30 -1.13 12.72 29.99
CA GLU A 30 -0.88 14.14 30.20
C GLU A 30 0.57 14.43 29.80
N THR A 31 0.77 15.05 28.64
CA THR A 31 1.99 15.84 28.43
C THR A 31 1.78 17.10 29.26
N THR A 32 2.40 17.09 30.43
CA THR A 32 2.49 18.19 31.40
C THR A 32 2.76 19.53 30.72
N GLY A 33 1.88 20.51 30.93
CA GLY A 33 2.26 21.94 30.86
C GLY A 33 1.58 22.86 29.83
N SER A 34 0.33 22.66 29.42
CA SER A 34 -0.38 23.69 28.61
C SER A 34 -1.85 23.83 29.02
N PRO A 35 -2.32 25.01 29.50
CA PRO A 35 -3.68 25.23 29.95
C PRO A 35 -4.64 25.65 28.82
N GLU A 36 -4.57 24.98 27.66
CA GLU A 36 -5.60 25.10 26.62
C GLU A 36 -6.30 23.75 26.40
N PRO A 37 -7.60 23.73 26.08
CA PRO A 37 -8.33 22.49 25.87
C PRO A 37 -7.77 21.79 24.62
N VAL A 38 -6.86 20.84 24.83
CA VAL A 38 -6.14 20.04 23.82
C VAL A 38 -7.08 19.42 22.78
N LYS A 39 -8.36 19.17 23.12
CA LYS A 39 -9.38 18.75 22.15
C LYS A 39 -9.64 19.79 21.06
N ALA A 40 -9.77 21.08 21.38
CA ALA A 40 -10.01 22.11 20.37
C ALA A 40 -8.77 22.36 19.48
N ALA A 41 -7.57 22.26 20.05
CA ALA A 41 -6.32 22.41 19.31
C ALA A 41 -6.06 21.24 18.33
N LYS A 42 -6.35 19.99 18.73
CA LYS A 42 -6.20 18.81 17.85
C LYS A 42 -7.20 18.78 16.69
N TRP A 43 -8.40 19.32 16.87
CA TRP A 43 -9.39 19.44 15.80
C TRP A 43 -9.04 20.56 14.82
N LYS A 44 -8.40 21.63 15.31
CA LYS A 44 -7.84 22.70 14.46
C LYS A 44 -6.59 22.27 13.68
N SER A 45 -5.86 21.25 14.13
CA SER A 45 -4.66 20.75 13.45
C SER A 45 -4.93 19.65 12.43
N LEU A 46 -6.18 19.18 12.28
CA LEU A 46 -6.56 18.15 11.32
C LEU A 46 -7.15 18.80 10.07
N ASP A 47 -6.58 18.52 8.90
CA ASP A 47 -7.15 18.90 7.60
C ASP A 47 -8.41 18.08 7.28
N LEU A 48 -9.50 18.40 7.98
CA LEU A 48 -10.82 17.78 7.80
C LEU A 48 -11.35 17.97 6.37
N VAL A 49 -11.02 19.10 5.73
CA VAL A 49 -11.48 19.41 4.37
C VAL A 49 -10.76 18.53 3.37
N GLY A 50 -9.43 18.49 3.41
CA GLY A 50 -8.64 17.64 2.52
C GLY A 50 -8.95 16.16 2.73
N VAL A 51 -9.02 15.69 3.98
CA VAL A 51 -9.39 14.30 4.28
C VAL A 51 -10.78 13.96 3.72
N SER A 52 -11.76 14.86 3.84
CA SER A 52 -13.10 14.63 3.30
C SER A 52 -13.09 14.57 1.77
N ILE A 53 -12.37 15.50 1.11
CA ILE A 53 -12.24 15.52 -0.36
C ILE A 53 -11.56 14.25 -0.86
N LEU A 54 -10.46 13.84 -0.23
CA LEU A 54 -9.72 12.63 -0.59
C LEU A 54 -10.58 11.38 -0.38
N THR A 55 -11.30 11.30 0.75
CA THR A 55 -12.17 10.16 1.07
C THR A 55 -13.28 10.02 0.04
N VAL A 56 -14.00 11.11 -0.27
CA VAL A 56 -15.07 11.09 -1.28
C VAL A 56 -14.52 10.79 -2.67
N GLY A 57 -13.39 11.40 -3.04
CA GLY A 57 -12.71 11.14 -4.31
C GLY A 57 -12.33 9.67 -4.46
N LEU A 58 -11.76 9.06 -3.43
CA LEU A 58 -11.38 7.65 -3.44
C LEU A 58 -12.59 6.71 -3.50
N ILE A 59 -13.66 7.01 -2.77
CA ILE A 59 -14.92 6.25 -2.83
C ILE A 59 -15.48 6.28 -4.26
N LEU A 60 -15.53 7.45 -4.89
CA LEU A 60 -15.98 7.60 -6.27
C LEU A 60 -15.07 6.86 -7.26
N PHE A 61 -13.75 6.88 -7.03
CA PHE A 61 -12.78 6.18 -7.86
C PHE A 61 -12.99 4.66 -7.81
N ILE A 62 -13.04 4.09 -6.60
CA ILE A 62 -13.28 2.66 -6.39
C ILE A 62 -14.66 2.26 -6.94
N PHE A 63 -15.67 3.09 -6.73
CA PHE A 63 -17.01 2.86 -7.26
C PHE A 63 -17.03 2.83 -8.80
N ALA A 64 -16.36 3.77 -9.47
CA ALA A 64 -16.26 3.81 -10.92
C ALA A 64 -15.60 2.54 -11.47
N LEU A 65 -14.45 2.16 -10.91
CA LEU A 65 -13.69 0.98 -11.32
C LEU A 65 -14.42 -0.33 -11.05
N THR A 66 -15.14 -0.43 -9.93
CA THR A 66 -15.91 -1.64 -9.62
C THR A 66 -17.14 -1.72 -10.52
N SER A 67 -17.80 -0.59 -10.78
CA SER A 67 -19.00 -0.53 -11.64
C SER A 67 -18.69 -0.74 -13.12
N SER A 68 -17.45 -0.51 -13.57
CA SER A 68 -17.05 -0.74 -14.97
C SER A 68 -17.22 -2.19 -15.38
N SER A 69 -17.01 -3.14 -14.45
CA SER A 69 -17.20 -4.57 -14.68
C SER A 69 -18.65 -4.97 -15.01
N THR A 70 -19.64 -4.19 -14.54
CA THR A 70 -21.07 -4.51 -14.68
C THR A 70 -21.77 -3.68 -15.74
N HIS A 71 -21.43 -2.39 -15.86
CA HIS A 71 -22.10 -1.44 -16.76
C HIS A 71 -21.27 -1.07 -17.99
N GLY A 72 -20.02 -1.54 -18.07
CA GLY A 72 -19.08 -1.22 -19.14
C GLY A 72 -18.47 0.18 -19.03
N TRP A 73 -17.33 0.38 -19.67
CA TRP A 73 -16.53 1.62 -19.58
C TRP A 73 -17.18 2.85 -20.18
N THR A 74 -18.09 2.68 -21.14
CA THR A 74 -18.75 3.78 -21.85
C THR A 74 -19.99 4.32 -21.12
N SER A 75 -20.40 3.67 -20.03
CA SER A 75 -21.59 4.10 -19.28
C SER A 75 -21.33 5.40 -18.53
N ALA A 76 -22.32 6.30 -18.54
CA ALA A 76 -22.30 7.54 -17.77
C ALA A 76 -22.13 7.27 -16.25
N MET A 77 -22.62 6.13 -15.76
CA MET A 77 -22.43 5.70 -14.36
C MET A 77 -20.98 5.41 -13.99
N VAL A 78 -20.10 5.19 -14.98
CA VAL A 78 -18.67 4.92 -14.77
C VAL A 78 -17.86 6.17 -15.05
N LEU A 79 -18.10 6.84 -16.19
CA LEU A 79 -17.35 8.02 -16.60
C LEU A 79 -17.53 9.22 -15.67
N VAL A 80 -18.75 9.49 -15.19
CA VAL A 80 -19.02 10.65 -14.32
C VAL A 80 -18.30 10.52 -12.97
N PRO A 81 -18.44 9.40 -12.21
CA PRO A 81 -17.70 9.23 -10.97
C PRO A 81 -16.18 9.18 -11.18
N LEU A 82 -15.71 8.62 -12.31
CA LEU A 82 -14.29 8.58 -12.63
C LEU A 82 -13.71 9.98 -12.82
N VAL A 83 -14.31 10.82 -13.66
CA VAL A 83 -13.85 12.20 -13.88
C VAL A 83 -13.95 13.03 -12.59
N MET A 84 -15.03 12.87 -11.83
CA MET A 84 -15.17 13.53 -10.52
C MET A 84 -14.09 13.10 -9.55
N SER A 85 -13.79 11.80 -9.46
CA SER A 85 -12.76 11.28 -8.57
C SER A 85 -11.38 11.82 -8.89
N ILE A 86 -10.99 11.84 -10.17
CA ILE A 86 -9.71 12.40 -10.62
C ILE A 86 -9.65 13.90 -10.28
N SER A 87 -10.74 14.62 -10.53
CA SER A 87 -10.84 16.05 -10.21
C SER A 87 -10.71 16.31 -8.70
N MET A 88 -11.32 15.48 -7.85
CA MET A 88 -11.21 15.59 -6.39
C MET A 88 -9.81 15.23 -5.87
N VAL A 89 -9.15 14.23 -6.47
CA VAL A 89 -7.76 13.89 -6.12
C VAL A 89 -6.81 15.03 -6.52
N VAL A 90 -6.98 15.62 -7.70
CA VAL A 90 -6.20 16.80 -8.13
C VAL A 90 -6.49 18.00 -7.22
N ALA A 91 -7.75 18.22 -6.86
CA ALA A 91 -8.14 19.27 -5.92
C ALA A 91 -7.54 19.05 -4.53
N PHE A 92 -7.44 17.80 -4.08
CA PHE A 92 -6.79 17.45 -2.82
C PHE A 92 -5.29 17.77 -2.85
N PHE A 93 -4.56 17.33 -3.88
CA PHE A 93 -3.14 17.69 -4.00
C PHE A 93 -2.92 19.21 -4.10
N TYR A 94 -3.79 19.92 -4.83
CA TYR A 94 -3.73 21.37 -4.91
C TYR A 94 -4.03 22.04 -3.55
N TRP A 95 -5.03 21.54 -2.83
CA TRP A 95 -5.38 22.00 -1.48
C TRP A 95 -4.23 21.78 -0.49
N GLU A 96 -3.57 20.63 -0.58
CA GLU A 96 -2.45 20.26 0.28
C GLU A 96 -1.21 21.14 0.04
N THR A 97 -1.00 21.65 -1.19
CA THR A 97 0.06 22.65 -1.46
C THR A 97 -0.24 24.03 -0.87
N ARG A 98 -1.49 24.31 -0.48
CA ARG A 98 -1.94 25.61 0.06
C ARG A 98 -1.99 25.64 1.58
N ILE A 99 -1.97 24.48 2.25
CA ILE A 99 -2.09 24.37 3.71
C ILE A 99 -0.69 24.33 4.37
N PRO A 100 -0.54 24.88 5.60
CA PRO A 100 0.69 24.77 6.37
C PRO A 100 1.09 23.29 6.60
N VAL A 101 2.39 22.99 6.51
CA VAL A 101 2.94 21.61 6.63
C VAL A 101 2.50 20.90 7.92
N GLU A 102 2.22 21.66 8.98
CA GLU A 102 1.78 21.18 10.29
C GLU A 102 0.30 20.71 10.33
N GLN A 103 -0.50 21.11 9.33
CA GLN A 103 -1.92 20.78 9.23
C GLN A 103 -2.22 19.83 8.05
N ALA A 104 -1.28 19.68 7.10
CA ALA A 104 -1.43 18.82 5.94
C ALA A 104 -1.67 17.35 6.34
N ALA A 105 -2.62 16.70 5.68
CA ALA A 105 -2.92 15.29 5.93
C ALA A 105 -1.74 14.40 5.54
N ILE A 106 -1.09 14.71 4.41
CA ILE A 106 0.10 14.10 3.84
C ILE A 106 1.15 15.22 3.64
N PRO A 107 2.02 15.46 4.62
CA PRO A 107 3.16 16.36 4.48
C PRO A 107 3.95 15.99 3.22
N PRO A 108 4.34 16.94 2.37
CA PRO A 108 5.14 16.67 1.17
C PRO A 108 6.44 15.90 1.47
N GLN A 109 6.94 16.04 2.70
CA GLN A 109 8.10 15.33 3.24
C GLN A 109 7.89 13.80 3.29
N THR A 110 6.65 13.31 3.35
CA THR A 110 6.34 11.87 3.34
C THR A 110 6.82 11.19 2.06
N TRP A 111 6.71 11.88 0.92
CA TRP A 111 7.21 11.40 -0.37
C TRP A 111 8.73 11.46 -0.50
N SER A 112 9.40 12.23 0.37
CA SER A 112 10.86 12.33 0.44
C SER A 112 11.47 11.25 1.34
N TYR A 113 10.68 10.49 2.10
CA TYR A 113 11.20 9.40 2.91
C TYR A 113 11.65 8.24 2.00
N ASN A 114 12.86 7.75 2.25
CA ASN A 114 13.42 6.62 1.53
C ASN A 114 12.44 5.44 1.54
N ASN A 115 12.28 4.79 0.38
CA ASN A 115 11.42 3.65 0.12
C ASN A 115 9.90 3.89 0.22
N PHE A 116 9.40 5.03 0.69
CA PHE A 116 7.95 5.25 0.87
C PHE A 116 7.17 5.10 -0.44
N SER A 117 7.62 5.76 -1.51
CA SER A 117 6.98 5.68 -2.82
C SER A 117 7.00 4.27 -3.41
N VAL A 118 8.13 3.56 -3.27
CA VAL A 118 8.29 2.18 -3.75
C VAL A 118 7.35 1.23 -2.98
N LEU A 119 7.33 1.34 -1.65
CA LEU A 119 6.46 0.55 -0.79
C LEU A 119 4.98 0.82 -1.06
N LEU A 120 4.63 2.06 -1.40
CA LEU A 120 3.27 2.43 -1.76
C LEU A 120 2.84 1.77 -3.07
N THR A 121 3.72 1.69 -4.07
CA THR A 121 3.43 0.98 -5.32
C THR A 121 3.28 -0.53 -5.09
N VAL A 122 4.16 -1.12 -4.28
CA VAL A 122 4.06 -2.54 -3.89
C VAL A 122 2.76 -2.83 -3.14
N ALA A 123 2.25 -1.88 -2.35
CA ALA A 123 0.98 -2.03 -1.63
C ALA A 123 -0.24 -2.20 -2.55
N LEU A 124 -0.13 -1.87 -3.85
CA LEU A 124 -1.20 -2.14 -4.82
C LEU A 124 -1.32 -3.64 -5.13
N VAL A 125 -0.21 -4.38 -5.15
CA VAL A 125 -0.13 -5.77 -5.66
C VAL A 125 -0.98 -6.76 -4.87
N PRO A 126 -0.98 -6.79 -3.52
CA PRO A 126 -1.64 -7.86 -2.79
C PRO A 126 -3.14 -7.97 -3.09
N PHE A 127 -3.84 -6.83 -3.07
CA PHE A 127 -5.27 -6.76 -3.28
C PHE A 127 -5.64 -6.79 -4.77
N LEU A 128 -4.73 -6.33 -5.64
CA LEU A 128 -4.85 -6.51 -7.09
C LEU A 128 -4.85 -8.00 -7.45
N TRP A 129 -3.86 -8.76 -6.98
CA TRP A 129 -3.74 -10.18 -7.23
C TRP A 129 -4.91 -10.96 -6.61
N HIS A 130 -5.21 -10.70 -5.33
CA HIS A 130 -6.30 -11.36 -4.62
C HIS A 130 -7.67 -11.06 -5.25
N GLY A 131 -7.97 -9.79 -5.54
CA GLY A 131 -9.24 -9.40 -6.16
C GLY A 131 -9.43 -10.03 -7.53
N THR A 132 -8.38 -10.04 -8.35
CA THR A 132 -8.38 -10.69 -9.67
C THR A 132 -8.60 -12.19 -9.55
N PHE A 133 -7.84 -12.86 -8.69
CA PHE A 133 -7.96 -14.30 -8.46
C PHE A 133 -9.39 -14.68 -8.07
N PHE A 134 -9.97 -13.97 -7.09
CA PHE A 134 -11.33 -14.24 -6.63
C PHE A 134 -12.37 -13.99 -7.72
N PHE A 135 -12.22 -12.91 -8.49
CA PHE A 135 -13.13 -12.58 -9.58
C PHE A 135 -13.14 -13.67 -10.67
N ILE A 136 -11.97 -14.06 -11.16
CA ILE A 136 -11.82 -15.03 -12.26
C ILE A 136 -12.37 -16.40 -11.84
N PHE A 137 -11.95 -16.92 -10.69
CA PHE A 137 -12.34 -18.27 -10.27
C PHE A 137 -13.80 -18.37 -9.82
N THR A 138 -14.33 -17.32 -9.19
CA THR A 138 -15.77 -17.27 -8.88
C THR A 138 -16.59 -17.32 -10.16
N THR A 139 -16.22 -16.52 -11.16
CA THR A 139 -16.90 -16.48 -12.46
C THR A 139 -16.74 -17.81 -13.21
N LEU A 140 -15.53 -18.36 -13.28
CA LEU A 140 -15.26 -19.62 -13.97
C LEU A 140 -16.00 -20.81 -13.33
N TRP A 141 -15.86 -21.01 -12.03
CA TRP A 141 -16.44 -22.19 -11.39
C TRP A 141 -17.96 -22.09 -11.21
N GLN A 142 -18.50 -20.91 -10.91
CA GLN A 142 -19.94 -20.78 -10.68
C GLN A 142 -20.72 -20.46 -11.97
N ASN A 143 -20.23 -19.56 -12.82
CA ASN A 143 -20.98 -19.16 -14.02
C ASN A 143 -20.71 -20.08 -15.21
N THR A 144 -19.48 -20.58 -15.39
CA THR A 144 -19.13 -21.46 -16.53
C THR A 144 -19.31 -22.94 -16.18
N PHE A 145 -18.78 -23.41 -15.05
CA PHE A 145 -18.87 -24.82 -14.66
C PHE A 145 -20.09 -25.16 -13.80
N HIS A 146 -20.89 -24.16 -13.42
CA HIS A 146 -22.11 -24.35 -12.63
C HIS A 146 -21.88 -25.14 -11.32
N TRP A 147 -20.70 -24.98 -10.72
CA TRP A 147 -20.40 -25.56 -9.42
C TRP A 147 -21.25 -24.91 -8.32
N SER A 148 -21.54 -25.70 -7.29
CA SER A 148 -22.19 -25.14 -6.10
C SER A 148 -21.25 -24.16 -5.39
N VAL A 149 -21.84 -23.13 -4.76
CA VAL A 149 -21.10 -22.12 -3.98
C VAL A 149 -20.20 -22.78 -2.93
N ILE A 150 -20.71 -23.84 -2.29
CA ILE A 150 -19.96 -24.61 -1.27
C ILE A 150 -18.73 -25.26 -1.88
N SER A 151 -18.85 -25.85 -3.08
CA SER A 151 -17.71 -26.44 -3.78
C SER A 151 -16.65 -25.39 -4.08
N THR A 152 -17.04 -24.24 -4.64
CA THR A 152 -16.10 -23.13 -4.93
C THR A 152 -15.34 -22.69 -3.67
N VAL A 153 -16.04 -22.46 -2.56
CA VAL A 153 -15.39 -22.01 -1.31
C VAL A 153 -14.42 -23.06 -0.76
N ILE A 154 -14.77 -24.35 -0.81
CA ILE A 154 -13.88 -25.43 -0.35
C ILE A 154 -12.60 -25.49 -1.20
N HIS A 155 -12.72 -25.31 -2.52
CA HIS A 155 -11.56 -25.31 -3.43
C HIS A 155 -10.72 -24.03 -3.29
N MET A 156 -11.29 -22.91 -2.85
CA MET A 156 -10.53 -21.68 -2.55
C MET A 156 -9.91 -21.72 -1.15
N PHE A 157 -10.40 -22.56 -0.24
CA PHE A 157 -9.98 -22.61 1.16
C PHE A 157 -8.45 -22.69 1.40
N PRO A 158 -7.65 -23.41 0.59
CA PRO A 158 -6.20 -23.44 0.77
C PRO A 158 -5.54 -22.06 0.79
N ILE A 159 -6.06 -21.08 0.02
CA ILE A 159 -5.53 -19.71 0.01
C ILE A 159 -5.59 -19.04 1.39
N GLY A 160 -6.65 -19.33 2.14
CA GLY A 160 -6.88 -18.78 3.47
C GLY A 160 -5.95 -19.42 4.50
N ILE A 161 -5.72 -20.74 4.39
CA ILE A 161 -4.79 -21.47 5.26
C ILE A 161 -3.36 -20.96 5.07
N THR A 162 -2.90 -20.86 3.82
CA THR A 162 -1.53 -20.44 3.52
C THR A 162 -1.31 -18.96 3.80
N GLY A 163 -2.30 -18.12 3.52
CA GLY A 163 -2.33 -16.73 3.95
C GLY A 163 -2.25 -16.61 5.47
N PHE A 164 -3.08 -17.35 6.22
CA PHE A 164 -3.04 -17.32 7.68
C PHE A 164 -1.69 -17.77 8.25
N ALA A 165 -1.09 -18.83 7.70
CA ALA A 165 0.24 -19.27 8.09
C ALA A 165 1.31 -18.20 7.80
N ALA A 166 1.24 -17.56 6.63
CA ALA A 166 2.14 -16.47 6.26
C ALA A 166 1.95 -15.22 7.12
N SER A 167 0.79 -14.98 7.74
CA SER A 167 0.59 -13.84 8.66
C SER A 167 1.51 -13.89 9.89
N PHE A 168 1.95 -15.09 10.32
CA PHE A 168 2.86 -15.26 11.46
C PHE A 168 4.32 -14.92 11.15
N THR A 169 4.63 -14.50 9.94
CA THR A 169 6.00 -14.19 9.50
C THR A 169 6.46 -12.79 9.90
N GLY A 170 5.61 -11.97 10.52
CA GLY A 170 5.99 -10.62 10.98
C GLY A 170 7.30 -10.52 11.79
N PRO A 171 7.62 -11.45 12.73
CA PRO A 171 8.90 -11.46 13.44
C PRO A 171 10.13 -11.64 12.53
N LEU A 172 9.96 -12.20 11.34
CA LEU A 172 11.04 -12.42 10.38
C LEU A 172 11.67 -11.10 9.92
N SER A 173 10.89 -10.02 9.88
CA SER A 173 11.36 -8.65 9.59
C SER A 173 12.38 -8.12 10.60
N ARG A 174 12.53 -8.77 11.76
CA ARG A 174 13.55 -8.39 12.76
C ARG A 174 14.92 -8.98 12.44
N ILE A 175 14.95 -10.09 11.69
CA ILE A 175 16.16 -10.89 11.44
C ILE A 175 16.62 -10.68 9.99
N PHE A 176 15.68 -10.60 9.05
CA PHE A 176 15.95 -10.38 7.64
C PHE A 176 15.47 -8.98 7.19
N SER A 177 16.20 -8.40 6.24
CA SER A 177 15.79 -7.14 5.59
C SER A 177 14.41 -7.33 4.92
N PRO A 178 13.44 -6.44 5.17
CA PRO A 178 12.10 -6.52 4.56
C PRO A 178 12.12 -6.62 3.04
N LYS A 179 13.12 -6.02 2.37
CA LYS A 179 13.30 -6.11 0.92
C LYS A 179 13.31 -7.56 0.43
N TRP A 180 14.08 -8.43 1.07
CA TRP A 180 14.21 -9.82 0.60
C TRP A 180 12.93 -10.61 0.80
N ILE A 181 12.19 -10.33 1.88
CA ILE A 181 10.94 -11.01 2.17
C ILE A 181 9.82 -10.54 1.23
N ILE A 182 9.81 -9.25 0.87
CA ILE A 182 8.90 -8.71 -0.16
C ILE A 182 9.22 -9.35 -1.52
N LEU A 183 10.51 -9.42 -1.90
CA LEU A 183 10.90 -10.05 -3.17
C LEU A 183 10.53 -11.54 -3.22
N THR A 184 10.67 -12.30 -2.13
CA THR A 184 10.21 -13.70 -2.11
C THR A 184 8.70 -13.80 -2.24
N GLY A 185 7.94 -12.90 -1.58
CA GLY A 185 6.48 -12.84 -1.71
C GLY A 185 6.03 -12.53 -3.15
N LEU A 186 6.68 -11.56 -3.80
CA LEU A 186 6.43 -11.21 -5.20
C LEU A 186 6.81 -12.37 -6.13
N PHE A 187 7.94 -13.03 -5.91
CA PHE A 187 8.36 -14.19 -6.69
C PHE A 187 7.37 -15.36 -6.60
N LEU A 188 6.90 -15.69 -5.39
CA LEU A 188 5.86 -16.71 -5.19
C LEU A 188 4.57 -16.36 -5.94
N SER A 189 4.19 -15.08 -5.92
CA SER A 189 3.01 -14.57 -6.64
C SER A 189 3.19 -14.62 -8.16
N MET A 190 4.41 -14.40 -8.67
CA MET A 190 4.75 -14.57 -10.09
C MET A 190 4.61 -16.03 -10.52
N VAL A 191 5.19 -16.98 -9.75
CA VAL A 191 5.10 -18.41 -10.05
C VAL A 191 3.64 -18.86 -10.01
N ALA A 192 2.87 -18.43 -9.01
CA ALA A 192 1.44 -18.71 -8.94
C ALA A 192 0.69 -18.18 -10.17
N SER A 193 0.98 -16.95 -10.61
CA SER A 193 0.33 -16.36 -11.79
C SER A 193 0.65 -17.12 -13.08
N ILE A 194 1.90 -17.58 -13.26
CA ILE A 194 2.28 -18.44 -14.39
C ILE A 194 1.51 -19.76 -14.34
N LEU A 195 1.46 -20.39 -13.18
CA LEU A 195 0.84 -21.69 -13.02
C LEU A 195 -0.68 -21.62 -13.30
N LEU A 196 -1.33 -20.54 -12.88
CA LEU A 196 -2.72 -20.24 -13.22
C LEU A 196 -2.91 -19.94 -14.71
N ALA A 197 -1.99 -19.20 -15.35
CA ALA A 197 -2.06 -18.94 -16.79
C ALA A 197 -1.97 -20.22 -17.63
N LEU A 198 -1.23 -21.23 -17.16
CA LEU A 198 -1.02 -22.50 -17.86
C LEU A 198 -2.11 -23.55 -17.61
N GLY A 199 -2.84 -23.45 -16.51
CA GLY A 199 -3.71 -24.52 -16.01
C GLY A 199 -5.03 -24.76 -16.76
N GLY A 200 -5.12 -24.45 -18.06
CA GLY A 200 -6.16 -24.91 -18.99
C GLY A 200 -7.63 -24.53 -18.71
N GLY A 201 -7.93 -24.06 -17.50
CA GLY A 201 -9.25 -23.75 -17.00
C GLY A 201 -10.07 -24.96 -16.57
N GLN A 202 -9.65 -26.21 -16.84
CA GLN A 202 -10.50 -27.38 -16.60
C GLN A 202 -10.50 -27.82 -15.12
N PRO A 203 -11.57 -28.47 -14.64
CA PRO A 203 -11.63 -29.05 -13.30
C PRO A 203 -10.47 -29.99 -12.95
N GLU A 204 -9.97 -30.73 -13.93
CA GLU A 204 -8.89 -31.71 -13.78
C GLU A 204 -7.53 -31.06 -13.52
N ASP A 205 -7.35 -29.82 -13.96
CA ASP A 205 -6.13 -29.03 -13.76
C ASP A 205 -6.02 -28.46 -12.32
N TYR A 206 -7.05 -28.64 -11.50
CA TYR A 206 -7.08 -28.11 -10.14
C TYR A 206 -5.89 -28.59 -9.32
N TRP A 207 -5.60 -29.90 -9.30
CA TRP A 207 -4.53 -30.44 -8.46
C TRP A 207 -3.13 -30.15 -8.99
N SER A 208 -2.98 -30.07 -10.31
CA SER A 208 -1.69 -29.87 -10.97
C SER A 208 -1.27 -28.41 -11.01
N TYR A 209 -2.23 -27.50 -11.21
CA TYR A 209 -1.96 -26.08 -11.46
C TYR A 209 -2.59 -25.16 -10.41
N VAL A 210 -3.90 -25.28 -10.15
CA VAL A 210 -4.60 -24.34 -9.27
C VAL A 210 -4.21 -24.49 -7.81
N PHE A 211 -4.12 -25.71 -7.30
CA PHE A 211 -3.81 -25.98 -5.90
C PHE A 211 -2.39 -25.52 -5.51
N PRO A 212 -1.32 -25.85 -6.27
CA PRO A 212 -0.01 -25.30 -5.96
C PRO A 212 0.02 -23.78 -6.13
N ALA A 213 -0.70 -23.22 -7.10
CA ALA A 213 -0.81 -21.77 -7.26
C ALA A 213 -1.52 -21.10 -6.08
N LEU A 214 -2.53 -21.73 -5.48
CA LEU A 214 -3.20 -21.24 -4.28
C LEU A 214 -2.27 -21.21 -3.08
N VAL A 215 -1.46 -22.25 -2.94
CA VAL A 215 -0.49 -22.35 -1.84
C VAL A 215 0.59 -21.27 -2.00
N LEU A 216 1.19 -21.16 -3.18
CA LEU A 216 2.25 -20.19 -3.49
C LEU A 216 1.73 -18.76 -3.51
N GLY A 217 0.61 -18.50 -4.18
CA GLY A 217 0.01 -17.19 -4.31
C GLY A 217 -0.56 -16.67 -2.99
N GLY A 218 -1.27 -17.51 -2.23
CA GLY A 218 -1.80 -17.14 -0.91
C GLY A 218 -0.70 -16.77 0.08
N SER A 219 0.37 -17.56 0.13
CA SER A 219 1.54 -17.25 0.96
C SER A 219 2.32 -16.03 0.45
N GLY A 220 2.55 -15.93 -0.86
CA GLY A 220 3.31 -14.85 -1.48
C GLY A 220 2.64 -13.48 -1.33
N VAL A 221 1.34 -13.41 -1.57
CA VAL A 221 0.54 -12.18 -1.41
C VAL A 221 0.50 -11.75 0.05
N MET A 222 0.30 -12.69 0.98
CA MET A 222 0.29 -12.34 2.40
C MET A 222 1.67 -11.91 2.90
N LEU A 223 2.74 -12.59 2.49
CA LEU A 223 4.12 -12.19 2.81
C LEU A 223 4.39 -10.76 2.37
N THR A 224 4.03 -10.45 1.12
CA THR A 224 4.15 -9.11 0.54
C THR A 224 3.35 -8.09 1.35
N PHE A 225 2.09 -8.39 1.66
CA PHE A 225 1.22 -7.52 2.45
C PHE A 225 1.79 -7.22 3.84
N VAL A 226 2.15 -8.25 4.62
CA VAL A 226 2.65 -8.10 5.99
C VAL A 226 3.95 -7.31 6.02
N HIS A 227 4.89 -7.62 5.12
CA HIS A 227 6.21 -7.01 5.16
C HIS A 227 6.24 -5.61 4.56
N THR A 228 5.40 -5.35 3.55
CA THR A 228 5.22 -3.98 3.03
C THR A 228 4.57 -3.10 4.09
N ASN A 229 3.60 -3.63 4.84
CA ASN A 229 2.99 -2.94 5.98
C ASN A 229 4.05 -2.62 7.05
N ILE A 230 4.84 -3.60 7.49
CA ILE A 230 5.91 -3.34 8.48
C ILE A 230 6.91 -2.29 7.96
N ALA A 231 7.37 -2.42 6.71
CA ALA A 231 8.35 -1.51 6.13
C ALA A 231 7.82 -0.08 5.96
N ILE A 232 6.55 0.10 5.57
CA ILE A 232 5.98 1.44 5.37
C ILE A 232 5.82 2.18 6.71
N PHE A 233 5.47 1.46 7.77
CA PHE A 233 5.41 2.01 9.13
C PHE A 233 6.80 2.22 9.77
N GLN A 234 7.84 1.55 9.28
CA GLN A 234 9.22 1.82 9.69
C GLN A 234 9.82 3.04 8.98
N ALA A 235 9.43 3.27 7.72
CA ALA A 235 9.90 4.40 6.92
C ALA A 235 9.32 5.75 7.39
N ALA A 236 8.14 5.75 8.01
CA ALA A 236 7.44 6.95 8.42
C ALA A 236 7.56 7.26 9.94
N PRO A 237 7.49 8.54 10.35
CA PRO A 237 7.47 8.92 11.76
C PRO A 237 6.26 8.37 12.53
N SER A 238 6.45 8.04 13.81
CA SER A 238 5.38 7.48 14.65
C SER A 238 4.18 8.42 14.85
N SER A 239 4.40 9.74 14.78
CA SER A 239 3.36 10.78 14.82
C SER A 239 2.40 10.71 13.63
N MET A 240 2.84 10.13 12.52
CA MET A 240 2.13 10.05 11.23
C MET A 240 1.55 8.67 10.92
N SER A 241 1.69 7.71 11.84
CA SER A 241 1.24 6.33 11.66
C SER A 241 -0.22 6.22 11.22
N GLY A 242 -1.11 7.09 11.73
CA GLY A 242 -2.52 7.10 11.34
C GLY A 242 -2.74 7.41 9.86
N THR A 243 -2.10 8.47 9.34
CA THR A 243 -2.15 8.83 7.93
C THR A 243 -1.51 7.76 7.05
N VAL A 244 -0.33 7.27 7.43
CA VAL A 244 0.40 6.25 6.65
C VAL A 244 -0.42 4.97 6.50
N GLY A 245 -1.06 4.52 7.58
CA GLY A 245 -1.97 3.38 7.54
C GLY A 245 -3.19 3.62 6.65
N ALA A 246 -3.73 4.83 6.66
CA ALA A 246 -4.83 5.20 5.76
C ALA A 246 -4.39 5.16 4.29
N ILE A 247 -3.26 5.79 3.94
CA ILE A 247 -2.68 5.77 2.59
C ILE A 247 -2.41 4.33 2.13
N PHE A 248 -1.81 3.50 2.99
CA PHE A 248 -1.53 2.10 2.69
C PHE A 248 -2.81 1.30 2.40
N THR A 249 -3.86 1.51 3.21
CA THR A 249 -5.18 0.88 2.98
C THR A 249 -5.82 1.37 1.69
N CYS A 250 -5.72 2.67 1.40
CA CYS A 250 -6.21 3.26 0.16
C CYS A 250 -5.51 2.64 -1.05
N ALA A 251 -4.18 2.47 -0.99
CA ALA A 251 -3.41 1.81 -2.03
C ALA A 251 -3.88 0.37 -2.27
N LEU A 252 -4.06 -0.43 -1.21
CA LEU A 252 -4.59 -1.78 -1.33
C LEU A 252 -5.96 -1.80 -2.04
N GLN A 253 -6.88 -0.92 -1.63
CA GLN A 253 -8.21 -0.83 -2.25
C GLN A 253 -8.14 -0.39 -3.72
N CYS A 254 -7.29 0.59 -4.04
CA CYS A 254 -7.01 0.99 -5.42
C CYS A 254 -6.48 -0.19 -6.24
N GLY A 255 -5.54 -0.96 -5.68
CA GLY A 255 -4.99 -2.15 -6.33
C GLY A 255 -6.07 -3.15 -6.71
N SER A 256 -7.00 -3.44 -5.79
CA SER A 256 -8.14 -4.33 -6.07
C SER A 256 -9.01 -3.80 -7.21
N ALA A 257 -9.41 -2.53 -7.12
CA ALA A 257 -10.30 -1.91 -8.07
C ALA A 257 -9.68 -1.83 -9.48
N ILE A 258 -8.41 -1.43 -9.58
CA ILE A 258 -7.64 -1.38 -10.84
C ILE A 258 -7.48 -2.80 -11.40
N GLY A 259 -7.15 -3.78 -10.55
CA GLY A 259 -6.99 -5.17 -10.96
C GLY A 259 -8.23 -5.72 -11.64
N ILE A 260 -9.38 -5.63 -10.97
CA ILE A 260 -10.66 -6.12 -11.51
C ILE A 260 -11.03 -5.38 -12.78
N ALA A 261 -10.86 -4.05 -12.82
CA ALA A 261 -11.17 -3.24 -14.01
C ALA A 261 -10.29 -3.61 -15.22
N CYS A 262 -8.99 -3.83 -15.03
CA CYS A 262 -8.08 -4.26 -16.09
C CYS A 262 -8.40 -5.67 -16.57
N VAL A 263 -8.60 -6.61 -15.65
CA VAL A 263 -8.90 -8.02 -15.95
C VAL A 263 -10.19 -8.17 -16.74
N THR A 264 -11.27 -7.52 -16.28
CA THR A 264 -12.55 -7.54 -17.00
C THR A 264 -12.44 -6.96 -18.41
N SER A 265 -11.61 -5.94 -18.60
CA SER A 265 -11.33 -5.36 -19.92
C SER A 265 -10.52 -6.30 -20.82
N ILE A 266 -9.51 -6.97 -20.25
CA ILE A 266 -8.68 -7.94 -20.96
C ILE A 266 -9.51 -9.15 -21.36
N GLU A 267 -10.31 -9.71 -20.45
CA GLU A 267 -11.21 -10.82 -20.73
C GLU A 267 -12.18 -10.46 -21.85
N ALA A 268 -12.91 -9.35 -21.73
CA ALA A 268 -13.86 -8.93 -22.76
C ALA A 268 -13.21 -8.73 -24.15
N SER A 269 -12.00 -8.15 -24.18
CA SER A 269 -11.26 -7.90 -25.44
C SER A 269 -10.78 -9.21 -26.09
N VAL A 270 -10.24 -10.13 -25.29
CA VAL A 270 -9.72 -11.41 -25.80
C VAL A 270 -10.87 -12.32 -26.20
N GLU A 271 -11.94 -12.38 -25.41
CA GLU A 271 -13.14 -13.18 -25.70
C GLU A 271 -13.82 -12.74 -27.01
N ALA A 272 -13.82 -11.43 -27.31
CA ALA A 272 -14.32 -10.90 -28.58
C ALA A 272 -13.53 -11.38 -29.80
N THR A 273 -12.27 -11.77 -29.62
CA THR A 273 -11.37 -12.19 -30.70
C THR A 273 -11.21 -13.72 -30.80
N HIS A 274 -11.34 -14.44 -29.69
CA HIS A 274 -10.94 -15.86 -29.62
C HIS A 274 -12.06 -16.89 -29.53
N GLY A 275 -13.32 -16.54 -29.28
CA GLY A 275 -14.41 -17.55 -29.29
C GLY A 275 -15.42 -17.45 -28.14
N GLY A 276 -15.38 -16.34 -27.39
CA GLY A 276 -16.34 -16.05 -26.34
C GLY A 276 -15.97 -16.56 -24.94
N PRO A 277 -16.87 -16.38 -23.95
CA PRO A 277 -16.55 -16.48 -22.52
C PRO A 277 -16.30 -17.89 -21.98
N GLN A 278 -16.46 -18.92 -22.82
CA GLN A 278 -16.18 -20.31 -22.47
C GLN A 278 -14.71 -20.67 -22.71
N GLU A 279 -13.97 -19.90 -23.50
CA GLU A 279 -12.56 -20.15 -23.70
C GLU A 279 -11.70 -19.64 -22.54
N TYR A 280 -10.63 -20.39 -22.24
CA TYR A 280 -9.70 -20.02 -21.18
C TYR A 280 -8.73 -18.90 -21.61
N ALA A 281 -8.68 -18.53 -22.89
CA ALA A 281 -7.72 -17.56 -23.43
C ALA A 281 -7.80 -16.18 -22.74
N GLY A 282 -9.01 -15.65 -22.48
CA GLY A 282 -9.18 -14.37 -21.78
C GLY A 282 -8.71 -14.41 -20.32
N ARG A 283 -8.94 -15.54 -19.65
CA ARG A 283 -8.54 -15.77 -18.26
C ARG A 283 -7.02 -15.95 -18.17
N ALA A 284 -6.44 -16.75 -19.07
CA ALA A 284 -5.00 -16.90 -19.19
C ALA A 284 -4.31 -15.56 -19.47
N ALA A 285 -4.86 -14.73 -20.37
CA ALA A 285 -4.33 -13.39 -20.65
C ALA A 285 -4.35 -12.49 -19.40
N SER A 286 -5.40 -12.59 -18.57
CA SER A 286 -5.49 -11.88 -17.30
C SER A 286 -4.44 -12.34 -16.29
N PHE A 287 -4.14 -13.63 -16.23
CA PHE A 287 -3.04 -14.13 -15.40
C PHE A 287 -1.66 -13.74 -15.94
N TRP A 288 -1.47 -13.64 -17.25
CA TRP A 288 -0.26 -13.09 -17.85
C TRP A 288 -0.08 -11.60 -17.54
N PHE A 289 -1.17 -10.84 -17.51
CA PHE A 289 -1.16 -9.46 -17.05
C PHE A 289 -0.75 -9.35 -15.57
N LEU A 290 -1.30 -10.20 -14.70
CA LEU A 290 -0.87 -10.28 -13.30
C LEU A 290 0.61 -10.60 -13.16
N PHE A 291 1.11 -11.56 -13.95
CA PHE A 291 2.52 -11.89 -13.99
C PHE A 291 3.37 -10.67 -14.40
N GLY A 292 2.94 -9.94 -15.44
CA GLY A 292 3.61 -8.73 -15.92
C GLY A 292 3.70 -7.63 -14.86
N ILE A 293 2.58 -7.30 -14.19
CA ILE A 293 2.56 -6.31 -13.10
C ILE A 293 3.44 -6.76 -11.94
N THR A 294 3.30 -8.02 -11.51
CA THR A 294 4.09 -8.52 -10.37
C THR A 294 5.59 -8.53 -10.69
N THR A 295 5.97 -8.80 -11.95
CA THR A 295 7.36 -8.72 -12.42
C THR A 295 7.87 -7.29 -12.43
N LEU A 296 7.06 -6.34 -12.89
CA LEU A 296 7.42 -4.92 -12.87
C LEU A 296 7.67 -4.44 -11.43
N GLU A 297 6.83 -4.85 -10.50
CA GLU A 297 7.00 -4.54 -9.08
C GLU A 297 8.21 -5.24 -8.47
N PHE A 298 8.47 -6.49 -8.85
CA PHE A 298 9.67 -7.20 -8.45
C PHE A 298 10.95 -6.46 -8.88
N ILE A 299 10.97 -5.97 -10.13
CA ILE A 299 12.07 -5.16 -10.67
C ILE A 299 12.16 -3.82 -9.94
N SER A 300 11.03 -3.14 -9.72
CA SER A 300 10.94 -1.87 -9.00
C SER A 300 11.56 -1.97 -7.60
N VAL A 301 11.15 -2.97 -6.81
CA VAL A 301 11.72 -3.24 -5.48
C VAL A 301 13.20 -3.61 -5.58
N SER A 302 13.59 -4.39 -6.58
CA SER A 302 14.99 -4.79 -6.74
C SER A 302 15.91 -3.58 -6.96
N ILE A 303 15.50 -2.62 -7.78
CA ILE A 303 16.29 -1.44 -8.17
C ILE A 303 16.17 -0.31 -7.15
N PHE A 304 14.95 0.08 -6.78
CA PHE A 304 14.70 1.33 -6.05
C PHE A 304 14.62 1.17 -4.54
N TYR A 305 14.45 -0.05 -4.02
CA TYR A 305 14.44 -0.25 -2.57
C TYR A 305 15.87 -0.16 -2.02
N ASP A 306 16.12 0.88 -1.24
CA ASP A 306 17.36 1.12 -0.51
C ASP A 306 17.38 0.33 0.80
N ARG A 307 18.38 -0.55 0.96
CA ARG A 307 18.58 -1.36 2.18
C ARG A 307 19.24 -0.58 3.32
N SER A 308 19.82 0.58 3.04
CA SER A 308 20.59 1.37 4.03
C SER A 308 19.73 1.85 5.22
N THR A 309 18.41 1.74 5.10
CA THR A 309 17.43 2.18 6.09
C THR A 309 16.81 1.06 6.92
N ASP A 310 17.02 -0.22 6.56
CA ASP A 310 16.25 -1.36 7.11
C ASP A 310 16.46 -1.62 8.62
N HIS A 311 17.38 -0.92 9.27
CA HIS A 311 17.66 -1.05 10.72
C HIS A 311 17.88 0.29 11.43
N LYS A 312 17.55 1.42 10.80
CA LYS A 312 17.68 2.72 11.47
C LYS A 312 16.53 2.90 12.48
N PRO A 313 16.80 3.43 13.69
CA PRO A 313 15.75 3.77 14.62
C PRO A 313 14.77 4.75 13.95
N GLN A 314 13.48 4.60 14.25
CA GLN A 314 12.42 5.48 13.73
C GLN A 314 12.83 6.94 13.89
N PRO A 315 12.61 7.81 12.89
CA PRO A 315 12.90 9.23 13.02
C PRO A 315 12.12 9.80 14.20
N THR A 316 12.83 10.11 15.29
CA THR A 316 12.27 10.72 16.50
C THR A 316 12.22 12.23 16.31
N HIS A 317 11.04 12.82 16.55
CA HIS A 317 10.81 14.26 16.46
C HIS A 317 11.37 15.05 17.67
N ASP A 318 12.06 14.40 18.60
CA ASP A 318 12.45 14.96 19.90
C ASP A 318 13.83 15.62 19.95
N LYS A 319 14.53 15.77 18.81
CA LYS A 319 15.73 16.62 18.80
C LYS A 319 15.30 18.07 18.51
N PRO A 320 15.51 19.02 19.44
CA PRO A 320 15.37 20.43 19.10
C PRO A 320 16.27 20.71 17.89
N MET A 321 15.69 21.29 16.84
CA MET A 321 16.45 21.71 15.67
C MET A 321 17.56 22.67 16.14
N ASP A 322 18.80 22.33 15.85
CA ASP A 322 19.95 23.16 16.18
C ASP A 322 19.87 24.45 15.35
N PRO A 323 19.75 25.64 15.96
CA PRO A 323 19.71 26.92 15.27
C PRO A 323 20.95 27.18 14.38
N ALA A 324 22.04 26.44 14.59
CA ALA A 324 23.28 26.58 13.81
C ALA A 324 23.18 26.10 12.35
N GLN A 325 22.13 25.36 11.95
CA GLN A 325 21.96 24.95 10.56
C GLN A 325 21.43 26.06 9.63
N TYR A 326 20.94 27.18 10.18
CA TYR A 326 20.43 28.31 9.39
C TYR A 326 21.44 29.44 9.15
N SER A 327 22.62 29.40 9.79
CA SER A 327 23.55 30.54 9.82
C SER A 327 24.71 30.46 8.82
N MET A 328 24.77 29.47 7.92
CA MET A 328 25.80 29.45 6.88
C MET A 328 25.25 29.95 5.54
N PRO A 329 25.69 31.12 5.05
CA PRO A 329 25.36 31.54 3.70
C PRO A 329 25.97 30.57 2.67
N PRO A 330 25.41 30.47 1.46
CA PRO A 330 25.86 29.53 0.44
C PRO A 330 27.33 29.76 0.12
N LYS A 331 28.15 28.69 0.17
CA LYS A 331 29.55 28.74 -0.26
C LYS A 331 29.61 29.14 -1.74
N GLU A 332 29.95 30.39 -1.97
CA GLU A 332 30.32 30.92 -3.27
C GLU A 332 31.59 30.20 -3.76
N LYS A 333 31.58 29.84 -5.04
CA LYS A 333 32.67 29.13 -5.73
C LYS A 333 33.97 29.93 -5.61
N LEU A 334 34.96 29.39 -4.92
CA LEU A 334 36.33 29.87 -5.03
C LEU A 334 37.01 29.09 -6.17
N ASP A 335 37.17 29.83 -7.25
CA ASP A 335 37.96 29.50 -8.44
C ASP A 335 39.43 29.25 -8.05
N ASN A 336 40.06 28.34 -8.79
CA ASN A 336 41.47 28.02 -8.66
C ASN A 336 42.31 29.26 -9.01
N THR A 337 43.20 29.68 -8.12
CA THR A 337 44.46 30.30 -8.55
C THR A 337 45.52 30.16 -7.45
N ASP A 338 46.69 29.71 -7.90
CA ASP A 338 47.93 29.49 -7.16
C ASP A 338 48.29 30.59 -6.15
N VAL A 339 48.62 30.20 -4.90
CA VAL A 339 49.80 30.71 -4.18
C VAL A 339 50.29 29.65 -3.16
N THR A 340 51.60 29.41 -3.20
CA THR A 340 52.52 28.53 -2.47
C THR A 340 52.46 28.52 -0.91
N MET A 341 52.67 27.33 -0.32
CA MET A 341 53.19 27.07 1.06
C MET A 341 54.60 27.70 1.27
N PRO A 342 55.20 27.83 2.48
CA PRO A 342 54.77 27.42 3.85
C PRO A 342 54.98 28.53 4.92
N GLU A 343 54.43 28.36 6.14
CA GLU A 343 55.12 28.69 7.40
C GLU A 343 54.34 28.08 8.58
N LEU A 344 54.89 26.96 9.04
CA LEU A 344 54.63 26.32 10.31
C LEU A 344 55.42 27.08 11.39
N ASN A 345 54.76 27.30 12.53
CA ASN A 345 55.35 27.36 13.88
C ASN A 345 55.89 28.72 14.38
N LYS A 346 55.67 28.97 15.69
CA LYS A 346 55.91 30.18 16.50
C LYS A 346 54.73 31.15 16.42
N THR A 347 53.93 31.41 17.44
CA THR A 347 54.26 31.72 18.84
C THR A 347 53.03 31.40 19.70
N ALA A 348 53.12 30.41 20.56
CA ALA A 348 52.23 30.26 21.72
C ALA A 348 53.10 30.45 22.96
N GLU A 349 53.38 31.71 23.26
CA GLU A 349 54.05 32.13 24.49
C GLU A 349 53.11 33.13 25.16
N GLU A 350 52.72 32.79 26.39
CA GLU A 350 52.29 33.65 27.50
C GLU A 350 51.45 34.89 27.20
N VAL A 351 50.28 35.01 27.86
CA VAL A 351 50.00 36.12 28.78
C VAL A 351 48.76 35.77 29.62
N ASP A 352 48.99 35.80 30.94
CA ASP A 352 48.04 35.78 32.06
C ASP A 352 46.85 36.76 31.94
N LEU A 353 45.74 36.43 32.60
CA LEU A 353 44.76 37.40 33.08
C LEU A 353 44.63 37.33 34.61
N PRO A 354 44.65 38.48 35.32
CA PRO A 354 44.66 38.54 36.78
C PRO A 354 43.25 38.58 37.40
N VAL A 355 43.18 37.94 38.58
CA VAL A 355 42.28 38.04 39.76
C VAL A 355 40.77 38.02 39.57
#